data_AF-A0A1H4KE81-F1
#
_entry.id   AF-A0A1H4KE81-F1
#
_cell.length_a   1.000
_cell.length_b   1.000
_cell.length_c   1.000
_cell.angle_alpha   90.00
_cell.angle_beta   90.00
_cell.angle_gamma   90.00
#
_symmetry.space_group_name_H-M   'P 1'
#
loop_
_entity.id
_entity.type
_entity.pdbx_description
1 polymer ?
#
loop_
_entity_poly.entity_id
_entity_poly.type
_entity_poly.pdbx_seq_one_letter_code
_entity_poly.pdbx_strand_id
1 'polypeptide(L)'
;MQVTFGGAIADAAHAHVREVLHPAIFNHSVRVWLLADHFGRQQGVEGMEREALAIACLFHDAGTAAPYEGPERFEVEGADAARAFLSEHDWPEPLTQRVWEAIALHTSPGIAERMGALPRLVRLAVMADFGRTDLLTANGWQTLSSTLSRFPRADIEIALGDAVVAQAVRAPEKAPPSSWPGALLAAHLADPDHIGVNPAF
;
A
#
# COMPACT_ATOMS: atom_id res chain seq x y z
N MET A 1 6.16 -11.55 19.24
CA MET A 1 6.25 -10.11 19.53
C MET A 1 5.05 -9.42 18.90
N GLN A 2 4.35 -8.54 19.61
CA GLN A 2 3.26 -7.75 19.02
C GLN A 2 3.85 -6.81 17.95
N VAL A 3 3.17 -6.66 16.81
CA VAL A 3 3.60 -5.68 15.79
C VAL A 3 3.36 -4.29 16.37
N THR A 4 4.33 -3.38 16.23
CA THR A 4 4.21 -1.98 16.64
C THR A 4 4.21 -1.10 15.40
N PHE A 5 3.31 -0.10 15.35
CA PHE A 5 3.15 0.76 14.18
C PHE A 5 3.81 2.13 14.33
N GLY A 6 4.65 2.31 15.35
CA GLY A 6 5.49 3.51 15.49
C GLY A 6 4.86 4.69 16.21
N GLY A 7 3.58 4.61 16.53
CA GLY A 7 2.91 5.50 17.48
C GLY A 7 1.42 5.21 17.56
N ALA A 8 0.73 5.95 18.43
CA ALA A 8 -0.68 5.71 18.75
C ALA A 8 -1.62 6.00 17.56
N ILE A 9 -1.28 6.94 16.69
CA ILE A 9 -2.10 7.27 15.51
C ILE A 9 -1.97 6.17 14.47
N ALA A 10 -0.79 5.58 14.33
CA ALA A 10 -0.63 4.42 13.44
C ALA A 10 -1.29 3.15 13.99
N ASP A 11 -1.36 2.97 15.32
CA ASP A 11 -2.14 1.88 15.92
C ASP A 11 -3.65 2.07 15.68
N ALA A 12 -4.15 3.32 15.76
CA ALA A 12 -5.52 3.67 15.39
C ALA A 12 -5.78 3.46 13.89
N ALA A 13 -4.85 3.87 13.02
CA ALA A 13 -4.91 3.62 11.58
C ALA A 13 -5.00 2.12 11.28
N HIS A 14 -4.19 1.30 11.96
CA HIS A 14 -4.22 -0.15 11.80
C HIS A 14 -5.57 -0.74 12.19
N ALA A 15 -6.17 -0.30 13.31
CA ALA A 15 -7.50 -0.73 13.72
C ALA A 15 -8.56 -0.33 12.67
N HIS A 16 -8.48 0.90 12.18
CA HIS A 16 -9.39 1.46 11.18
C HIS A 16 -9.32 0.71 9.84
N VAL A 17 -8.12 0.56 9.25
CA VAL A 17 -7.97 -0.10 7.95
C VAL A 17 -8.33 -1.58 8.01
N ARG A 18 -8.19 -2.23 9.19
CA ARG A 18 -8.63 -3.61 9.40
C ARG A 18 -10.13 -3.80 9.23
N GLU A 19 -10.93 -2.79 9.55
CA GLU A 19 -12.40 -2.87 9.46
C GLU A 19 -12.91 -2.68 8.03
N VAL A 20 -12.15 -1.98 7.17
CA VAL A 20 -12.60 -1.57 5.84
C VAL A 20 -11.93 -2.32 4.69
N LEU A 21 -10.69 -2.78 4.87
CA LEU A 21 -9.94 -3.47 3.80
C LEU A 21 -10.36 -4.93 3.67
N HIS A 22 -10.27 -5.46 2.44
CA HIS A 22 -10.30 -6.90 2.22
C HIS A 22 -9.18 -7.58 3.03
N PRO A 23 -9.40 -8.76 3.65
CA PRO A 23 -8.41 -9.39 4.54
C PRO A 23 -7.03 -9.63 3.91
N ALA A 24 -6.98 -9.99 2.62
CA ALA A 24 -5.72 -10.15 1.91
C ALA A 24 -4.97 -8.81 1.75
N ILE A 25 -5.69 -7.74 1.39
CA ILE A 25 -5.14 -6.38 1.22
C ILE A 25 -4.66 -5.85 2.58
N PHE A 26 -5.44 -6.04 3.65
CA PHE A 26 -5.01 -5.70 5.00
C PHE A 26 -3.70 -6.40 5.40
N ASN A 27 -3.61 -7.72 5.18
CA ASN A 27 -2.38 -8.46 5.47
C ASN A 27 -1.21 -7.92 4.65
N HIS A 28 -1.43 -7.61 3.37
CA HIS A 28 -0.43 -6.98 2.51
C HIS A 28 0.03 -5.63 3.07
N SER A 29 -0.87 -4.73 3.45
CA SER A 29 -0.53 -3.43 4.04
C SER A 29 0.33 -3.57 5.30
N VAL A 30 0.03 -4.55 6.17
CA VAL A 30 0.85 -4.84 7.36
C VAL A 30 2.22 -5.41 6.98
N ARG A 31 2.30 -6.28 5.97
CA ARG A 31 3.58 -6.81 5.47
C ARG A 31 4.44 -5.72 4.85
N VAL A 32 3.85 -4.82 4.06
CA VAL A 32 4.49 -3.64 3.50
C VAL A 32 5.04 -2.75 4.63
N TRP A 33 4.28 -2.53 5.71
CA TRP A 33 4.81 -1.83 6.88
C TRP A 33 6.04 -2.51 7.47
N LEU A 34 6.01 -3.83 7.71
CA LEU A 34 7.13 -4.56 8.30
C LEU A 34 8.41 -4.46 7.46
N LEU A 35 8.26 -4.50 6.14
CA LEU A 35 9.36 -4.33 5.18
C LEU A 35 9.87 -2.88 5.17
N ALA A 36 8.95 -1.91 5.10
CA ALA A 36 9.27 -0.49 5.08
C ALA A 36 9.98 -0.06 6.37
N ASP A 37 9.53 -0.55 7.53
CA ASP A 37 10.15 -0.31 8.83
C ASP A 37 11.58 -0.88 8.88
N HIS A 38 11.78 -2.10 8.37
CA HIS A 38 13.11 -2.68 8.29
C HIS A 38 14.07 -1.81 7.45
N PHE A 39 13.63 -1.37 6.27
CA PHE A 39 14.41 -0.50 5.40
C PHE A 39 14.61 0.90 5.99
N GLY A 40 13.59 1.44 6.67
CA GLY A 40 13.61 2.77 7.27
C GLY A 40 14.55 2.86 8.45
N ARG A 41 14.57 1.85 9.34
CA ARG A 41 15.49 1.79 10.48
C ARG A 41 16.95 1.78 10.05
N GLN A 42 17.28 1.12 8.94
CA GLN A 42 18.63 1.13 8.37
C GLN A 42 19.05 2.51 7.85
N GLN A 43 18.08 3.40 7.62
CA GLN A 43 18.27 4.77 7.13
C GLN A 43 18.03 5.82 8.22
N GLY A 44 17.85 5.41 9.48
CA GLY A 44 17.61 6.32 10.60
C GLY A 44 16.19 6.90 10.68
N VAL A 45 15.20 6.30 10.00
CA VAL A 45 13.80 6.75 10.10
C VAL A 45 13.23 6.38 11.47
N GLU A 46 12.85 7.40 12.25
CA GLU A 46 12.40 7.26 13.62
C GLU A 46 11.34 8.29 14.01
N GLY A 47 10.81 8.17 15.23
CA GLY A 47 9.79 9.06 15.77
C GLY A 47 8.56 9.20 14.87
N MET A 48 8.13 10.44 14.68
CA MET A 48 6.92 10.78 13.94
C MET A 48 7.01 10.47 12.43
N GLU A 49 8.22 10.49 11.86
CA GLU A 49 8.41 10.08 10.46
C GLU A 49 8.21 8.57 10.28
N ARG A 50 8.63 7.78 11.26
CA ARG A 50 8.39 6.33 11.30
C ARG A 50 6.90 6.01 11.47
N GLU A 51 6.18 6.78 12.28
CA GLU A 51 4.72 6.67 12.41
C GLU A 51 4.02 7.04 11.09
N ALA A 52 4.50 8.09 10.41
CA ALA A 52 3.98 8.51 9.10
C ALA A 52 4.16 7.41 8.04
N LEU A 53 5.33 6.76 8.06
CA LEU A 53 5.62 5.62 7.19
C LEU A 53 4.63 4.46 7.43
N ALA A 54 4.32 4.14 8.68
CA ALA A 54 3.34 3.11 9.00
C ALA A 54 1.95 3.44 8.46
N ILE A 55 1.49 4.68 8.65
CA ILE A 55 0.19 5.14 8.16
C ILE A 55 0.15 5.07 6.64
N ALA A 56 1.20 5.51 5.95
CA ALA A 56 1.30 5.39 4.49
C ALA A 56 1.21 3.92 4.03
N CYS A 57 1.92 2.99 4.67
CA CYS A 57 1.84 1.58 4.34
C CYS A 57 0.45 0.98 4.60
N LEU A 58 -0.22 1.40 5.68
CA LEU A 58 -1.55 0.90 6.06
C LEU A 58 -2.65 1.36 5.09
N PHE A 59 -2.52 2.57 4.54
CA PHE A 59 -3.54 3.16 3.67
C PHE A 59 -3.24 3.05 2.16
N HIS A 60 -2.08 2.54 1.73
CA HIS A 60 -1.67 2.67 0.33
C HIS A 60 -2.65 2.04 -0.68
N ASP A 61 -3.33 0.96 -0.30
CA ASP A 61 -4.38 0.29 -1.08
C ASP A 61 -5.80 0.62 -0.61
N ALA A 62 -5.98 1.59 0.30
CA ALA A 62 -7.29 1.88 0.89
C ALA A 62 -8.34 2.31 -0.13
N GLY A 63 -7.95 2.95 -1.24
CA GLY A 63 -8.89 3.30 -2.32
C GLY A 63 -9.58 2.10 -2.97
N THR A 64 -9.13 0.87 -2.72
CA THR A 64 -9.83 -0.35 -3.18
C THR A 64 -11.07 -0.70 -2.34
N ALA A 65 -11.20 -0.12 -1.13
CA ALA A 65 -12.29 -0.42 -0.22
C ALA A 65 -13.54 0.42 -0.52
N ALA A 66 -14.71 -0.20 -0.40
CA ALA A 66 -16.00 0.43 -0.71
C ALA A 66 -16.26 1.78 -0.02
N PRO A 67 -15.87 2.04 1.24
CA PRO A 67 -16.06 3.34 1.88
C PRO A 67 -15.29 4.50 1.25
N TYR A 68 -14.25 4.22 0.46
CA TYR A 68 -13.39 5.22 -0.17
C TYR A 68 -13.54 5.26 -1.69
N GLU A 69 -14.42 4.45 -2.27
CA GLU A 69 -14.68 4.46 -3.71
C GLU A 69 -15.26 5.81 -4.11
N GLY A 70 -14.59 6.48 -5.05
CA GLY A 70 -14.97 7.77 -5.63
C GLY A 70 -14.63 7.84 -7.12
N PRO A 71 -14.48 9.06 -7.67
CA PRO A 71 -14.22 9.26 -9.10
C PRO A 71 -12.73 9.17 -9.49
N GLU A 72 -11.81 9.14 -8.52
CA GLU A 72 -10.38 9.22 -8.77
C GLU A 72 -9.74 7.83 -8.82
N ARG A 73 -8.47 7.74 -9.21
CA ARG A 73 -7.73 6.46 -9.14
C ARG A 73 -7.65 5.95 -7.70
N PHE A 74 -7.61 4.64 -7.50
CA PHE A 74 -7.53 4.05 -6.15
C PHE A 74 -6.32 4.54 -5.35
N GLU A 75 -5.20 4.86 -6.03
CA GLU A 75 -4.01 5.41 -5.35
C GLU A 75 -4.28 6.78 -4.75
N VAL A 76 -5.06 7.62 -5.46
CA VAL A 76 -5.43 8.96 -5.00
C VAL A 76 -6.49 8.86 -3.90
N GLU A 77 -7.47 7.98 -4.06
CA GLU A 77 -8.52 7.77 -3.06
C GLU A 77 -7.97 7.22 -1.74
N GLY A 78 -7.00 6.31 -1.79
CA GLY A 78 -6.29 5.85 -0.59
C GLY A 78 -5.49 6.97 0.07
N ALA A 79 -4.88 7.86 -0.72
CA ALA A 79 -4.14 9.00 -0.20
C ALA A 79 -5.08 10.02 0.47
N ASP A 80 -6.23 10.31 -0.14
CA ASP A 80 -7.26 11.19 0.40
C ASP A 80 -7.89 10.61 1.66
N ALA A 81 -8.14 9.30 1.71
CA ALA A 81 -8.59 8.60 2.91
C ALA A 81 -7.60 8.75 4.07
N ALA A 82 -6.30 8.59 3.81
CA ALA A 82 -5.27 8.78 4.83
C ALA A 82 -5.20 10.25 5.30
N ARG A 83 -5.31 11.21 4.39
CA ARG A 83 -5.35 12.64 4.75
C ARG A 83 -6.58 12.95 5.63
N ALA A 84 -7.75 12.45 5.27
CA ALA A 84 -8.97 12.65 6.06
C ALA A 84 -8.80 12.06 7.48
N PHE A 85 -8.32 10.82 7.57
CA PHE A 85 -8.00 10.17 8.85
C PHE A 85 -7.01 10.99 9.70
N LEU A 86 -5.89 11.42 9.12
CA LEU A 86 -4.88 12.22 9.82
C LEU A 86 -5.42 13.59 10.28
N SER A 87 -6.32 14.20 9.49
CA SER A 87 -6.93 15.49 9.86
C SER A 87 -7.80 15.38 11.11
N GLU A 88 -8.49 14.24 11.31
CA GLU A 88 -9.28 13.97 12.52
C GLU A 88 -8.41 13.79 13.78
N HIS A 89 -7.11 13.57 13.60
CA HIS A 89 -6.11 13.35 14.65
C HIS A 89 -5.16 14.54 14.85
N ASP A 90 -5.49 15.72 14.32
CA ASP A 90 -4.70 16.95 14.41
C ASP A 90 -3.23 16.76 13.94
N TRP A 91 -3.01 15.90 12.95
CA TRP A 91 -1.66 15.61 12.47
C TRP A 91 -1.09 16.79 11.66
N PRO A 92 0.22 17.10 11.81
CA PRO A 92 0.86 18.20 11.09
C PRO A 92 0.80 18.05 9.58
N GLU A 93 0.25 19.08 8.92
CA GLU A 93 0.04 19.10 7.46
C GLU A 93 1.29 18.75 6.64
N PRO A 94 2.52 19.21 6.98
CA PRO A 94 3.70 18.81 6.21
C PRO A 94 3.97 17.30 6.21
N LEU A 95 3.63 16.57 7.27
CA LEU A 95 3.73 15.11 7.29
C LEU A 95 2.52 14.46 6.63
N THR A 96 1.32 15.00 6.82
CA THR A 96 0.10 14.55 6.11
C THR A 96 0.31 14.57 4.59
N GLN A 97 0.90 15.64 4.06
CA GLN A 97 1.25 15.75 2.63
C GLN A 97 2.25 14.66 2.21
N ARG A 98 3.28 14.36 3.01
CA ARG A 98 4.26 13.31 2.70
C ARG A 98 3.66 11.90 2.75
N VAL A 99 2.71 11.65 3.65
CA VAL A 99 1.91 10.41 3.69
C VAL A 99 1.09 10.29 2.41
N TRP A 100 0.38 11.36 2.06
CA TRP A 100 -0.42 11.43 0.84
C TRP A 100 0.43 11.14 -0.41
N GLU A 101 1.59 11.78 -0.54
CA GLU A 101 2.53 11.55 -1.66
C GLU A 101 3.02 10.11 -1.72
N ALA A 102 3.34 9.52 -0.57
CA ALA A 102 3.82 8.15 -0.51
C ALA A 102 2.77 7.14 -0.98
N ILE A 103 1.50 7.38 -0.63
CA ILE A 103 0.37 6.58 -1.09
C ILE A 103 0.11 6.83 -2.58
N ALA A 104 -0.10 8.08 -3.01
CA ALA A 104 -0.46 8.38 -4.39
C ALA A 104 0.59 7.90 -5.43
N LEU A 105 1.86 7.81 -5.03
CA LEU A 105 2.96 7.43 -5.91
C LEU A 105 3.36 5.95 -5.82
N HIS A 106 2.76 5.13 -4.95
CA HIS A 106 3.29 3.78 -4.68
C HIS A 106 3.30 2.84 -5.91
N THR A 107 2.44 3.10 -6.91
CA THR A 107 2.39 2.37 -8.20
C THR A 107 3.20 3.05 -9.33
N SER A 108 3.99 4.09 -9.03
CA SER A 108 4.70 4.90 -10.03
C SER A 108 6.22 4.61 -10.06
N PRO A 109 6.66 3.56 -10.79
CA PRO A 109 8.07 3.14 -10.82
C PRO A 109 8.99 4.23 -11.37
N GLY A 110 10.13 4.44 -10.71
CA GLY A 110 11.14 5.42 -11.09
C GLY A 110 10.86 6.84 -10.59
N ILE A 111 9.62 7.14 -10.19
CA ILE A 111 9.23 8.43 -9.62
C ILE A 111 9.26 8.35 -8.10
N ALA A 112 8.52 7.41 -7.48
CA ALA A 112 8.39 7.31 -6.03
C ALA A 112 9.74 7.22 -5.30
N GLU A 113 10.70 6.51 -5.90
CA GLU A 113 12.05 6.31 -5.37
C GLU A 113 12.88 7.61 -5.29
N ARG A 114 12.43 8.70 -5.94
CA ARG A 114 13.10 10.01 -5.97
C ARG A 114 12.38 11.09 -5.16
N MET A 115 11.19 10.80 -4.60
CA MET A 115 10.33 11.80 -3.94
C MET A 115 10.53 11.90 -2.42
N GLY A 116 11.65 11.37 -1.90
CA GLY A 116 11.99 11.40 -0.47
C GLY A 116 11.79 10.06 0.24
N ALA A 117 12.02 10.04 1.54
CA ALA A 117 12.11 8.80 2.33
C ALA A 117 10.81 7.98 2.31
N LEU A 118 9.66 8.59 2.61
CA LEU A 118 8.38 7.89 2.70
C LEU A 118 7.95 7.25 1.36
N PRO A 119 7.80 8.01 0.25
CA PRO A 119 7.42 7.41 -1.03
C PRO A 119 8.38 6.32 -1.49
N ARG A 120 9.69 6.53 -1.32
CA ARG A 120 10.71 5.53 -1.65
C ARG A 120 10.55 4.25 -0.81
N LEU A 121 10.39 4.37 0.51
CA LEU A 121 10.31 3.22 1.41
C LEU A 121 9.04 2.41 1.20
N VAL A 122 7.88 3.06 1.02
CA VAL A 122 6.62 2.38 0.67
C VAL A 122 6.79 1.62 -0.64
N ARG A 123 7.32 2.27 -1.68
CA ARG A 123 7.56 1.64 -2.98
C ARG A 123 8.47 0.42 -2.90
N LEU A 124 9.60 0.52 -2.20
CA LEU A 124 10.53 -0.60 -2.03
C LEU A 124 9.89 -1.75 -1.24
N ALA A 125 9.08 -1.45 -0.23
CA ALA A 125 8.37 -2.44 0.55
C ALA A 125 7.29 -3.18 -0.25
N VAL A 126 6.50 -2.45 -1.06
CA VAL A 126 5.55 -3.06 -2.02
C VAL A 126 6.28 -3.98 -2.99
N MET A 127 7.39 -3.53 -3.58
CA MET A 127 8.20 -4.36 -4.49
C MET A 127 8.73 -5.63 -3.80
N ALA A 128 9.25 -5.49 -2.57
CA ALA A 128 9.76 -6.62 -1.82
C ALA A 128 8.65 -7.61 -1.46
N ASP A 129 7.44 -7.14 -1.11
CA ASP A 129 6.32 -8.02 -0.83
C ASP A 129 5.80 -8.73 -2.08
N PHE A 130 5.93 -8.13 -3.27
CA PHE A 130 5.64 -8.77 -4.56
C PHE A 130 6.86 -9.44 -5.23
N GLY A 131 7.86 -9.84 -4.44
CA GLY A 131 8.88 -10.80 -4.90
C GLY A 131 10.22 -10.21 -5.34
N ARG A 132 10.47 -8.91 -5.17
CA ARG A 132 11.82 -8.33 -5.29
C ARG A 132 12.69 -8.65 -4.08
N THR A 133 13.03 -9.93 -3.94
CA THR A 133 13.76 -10.48 -2.81
C THR A 133 15.21 -9.98 -2.70
N ASP A 134 15.76 -9.44 -3.80
CA ASP A 134 17.08 -8.80 -3.88
C ASP A 134 17.18 -7.51 -3.05
N LEU A 135 16.04 -6.91 -2.68
CA LEU A 135 16.00 -5.74 -1.80
C LEU A 135 16.30 -6.08 -0.33
N LEU A 136 16.26 -7.36 0.04
CA LEU A 136 16.52 -7.83 1.39
C LEU A 136 17.79 -8.68 1.44
N THR A 137 18.64 -8.40 2.44
CA THR A 137 19.77 -9.29 2.76
C THR A 137 19.25 -10.61 3.36
N ALA A 138 20.08 -11.65 3.33
CA ALA A 138 19.76 -12.94 3.98
C ALA A 138 19.42 -12.76 5.48
N ASN A 139 20.14 -11.87 6.18
CA ASN A 139 19.86 -11.55 7.58
C ASN A 139 18.53 -10.79 7.75
N GLY A 140 18.18 -9.91 6.80
CA GLY A 140 16.88 -9.22 6.77
C GLY A 140 15.72 -10.22 6.64
N TRP A 141 15.84 -11.17 5.72
CA TRP A 141 14.88 -12.27 5.57
C TRP A 141 14.73 -13.11 6.85
N GLN A 142 15.86 -13.49 7.45
CA GLN A 142 15.85 -14.26 8.69
C GLN A 142 15.12 -13.51 9.82
N THR A 143 15.34 -12.20 9.91
CA THR A 143 14.71 -11.33 10.92
C THR A 143 13.19 -11.22 10.72
N LEU A 144 12.73 -11.08 9.48
CA LEU A 144 11.32 -10.78 9.18
C LEU A 144 10.45 -12.02 8.98
N SER A 145 11.03 -13.16 8.57
CA SER A 145 10.29 -14.37 8.15
C SER A 145 9.20 -14.82 9.13
N SER A 146 9.53 -14.91 10.42
CA SER A 146 8.59 -15.35 11.47
C SER A 146 7.46 -14.36 11.74
N THR A 147 7.68 -13.07 11.47
CA THR A 147 6.64 -12.05 11.65
C THR A 147 5.77 -11.95 10.41
N LEU A 148 6.37 -11.98 9.21
CA LEU A 148 5.66 -12.01 7.94
C LEU A 148 4.76 -13.23 7.81
N SER A 149 5.15 -14.40 8.33
CA SER A 149 4.32 -15.63 8.27
C SER A 149 3.00 -15.53 9.05
N ARG A 150 2.87 -14.58 9.98
CA ARG A 150 1.62 -14.32 10.73
C ARG A 150 0.59 -13.55 9.92
N PHE A 151 1.01 -12.96 8.80
CA PHE A 151 0.17 -12.23 7.85
C PHE A 151 0.24 -12.98 6.51
N PRO A 152 -0.62 -13.98 6.31
CA PRO A 152 -0.60 -14.79 5.09
C PRO A 152 -0.96 -13.93 3.88
N ARG A 153 -0.34 -14.24 2.72
CA ARG A 153 -0.58 -13.52 1.45
C ARG A 153 -2.03 -13.63 0.98
N ALA A 154 -2.68 -14.78 1.23
CA ALA A 154 -4.09 -15.01 0.95
C ALA A 154 -4.50 -14.55 -0.47
N ASP A 155 -3.72 -14.95 -1.48
CA ASP A 155 -3.92 -14.61 -2.90
C ASP A 155 -4.08 -13.10 -3.15
N ILE A 156 -3.26 -12.29 -2.47
CA ILE A 156 -3.25 -10.82 -2.60
C ILE A 156 -3.23 -10.34 -4.05
N GLU A 157 -2.49 -11.01 -4.94
CA GLU A 157 -2.42 -10.64 -6.35
C GLU A 157 -3.78 -10.70 -7.05
N ILE A 158 -4.61 -11.70 -6.69
CA ILE A 158 -5.98 -11.84 -7.18
C ILE A 158 -6.86 -10.79 -6.50
N ALA A 159 -6.84 -10.73 -5.16
CA ALA A 159 -7.73 -9.85 -4.41
C ALA A 159 -7.55 -8.37 -4.76
N LEU A 160 -6.30 -7.91 -4.87
CA LEU A 160 -5.99 -6.52 -5.22
C LEU A 160 -6.30 -6.25 -6.70
N GLY A 161 -5.87 -7.12 -7.60
CA GLY A 161 -6.12 -6.99 -9.04
C GLY A 161 -7.63 -6.91 -9.35
N ASP A 162 -8.41 -7.81 -8.78
CA ASP A 162 -9.86 -7.87 -8.96
C ASP A 162 -10.56 -6.63 -8.40
N ALA A 163 -10.14 -6.14 -7.22
CA ALA A 163 -10.71 -4.93 -6.64
C ALA A 163 -10.51 -3.70 -7.53
N VAL A 164 -9.29 -3.53 -8.06
CA VAL A 164 -8.94 -2.43 -8.97
C VAL A 164 -9.69 -2.56 -10.30
N VAL A 165 -9.70 -3.75 -10.90
CA VAL A 165 -10.43 -4.01 -12.16
C VAL A 165 -11.93 -3.79 -11.99
N ALA A 166 -12.52 -4.25 -10.88
CA ALA A 166 -13.95 -4.11 -10.65
C ALA A 166 -14.37 -2.63 -10.62
N GLN A 167 -13.60 -1.75 -9.97
CA GLN A 167 -13.84 -0.31 -10.02
C GLN A 167 -13.65 0.25 -11.44
N ALA A 168 -12.56 -0.14 -12.11
CA ALA A 168 -12.23 0.34 -13.45
C ALA A 168 -13.22 -0.08 -14.55
N VAL A 169 -13.87 -1.24 -14.40
CA VAL A 169 -14.96 -1.66 -15.30
C VAL A 169 -16.19 -0.75 -15.17
N ARG A 170 -16.49 -0.27 -13.95
CA ARG A 170 -17.60 0.66 -13.69
C ARG A 170 -17.27 2.10 -14.07
N ALA A 171 -16.02 2.51 -13.86
CA ALA A 171 -15.51 3.86 -14.09
C ALA A 171 -14.11 3.80 -14.74
N PRO A 172 -14.03 3.62 -16.07
CA PRO A 172 -12.76 3.44 -16.79
C PRO A 172 -11.77 4.61 -16.64
N GLU A 173 -12.25 5.81 -16.32
CA GLU A 173 -11.44 6.99 -16.02
C GLU A 173 -10.50 6.79 -14.82
N LYS A 174 -10.84 5.87 -13.90
CA LYS A 174 -9.99 5.48 -12.77
C LYS A 174 -8.76 4.65 -13.19
N ALA A 175 -8.71 4.19 -14.44
CA ALA A 175 -7.66 3.31 -14.97
C ALA A 175 -7.08 3.84 -16.30
N PRO A 176 -6.36 4.98 -16.28
CA PRO A 176 -5.80 5.55 -17.50
C PRO A 176 -4.83 4.57 -18.20
N PRO A 177 -4.81 4.45 -19.54
CA PRO A 177 -4.08 3.39 -20.26
C PRO A 177 -2.57 3.24 -19.97
N SER A 178 -1.90 4.31 -19.54
CA SER A 178 -0.47 4.31 -19.21
C SER A 178 -0.20 4.17 -17.70
N SER A 179 -1.10 3.48 -16.99
CA SER A 179 -0.99 3.22 -15.55
C SER A 179 -1.14 1.73 -15.26
N TRP A 180 -0.71 1.30 -14.08
CA TRP A 180 -0.89 -0.09 -13.65
C TRP A 180 -2.37 -0.53 -13.62
N PRO A 181 -3.32 0.26 -13.07
CA PRO A 181 -4.76 -0.04 -13.21
C PRO A 181 -5.22 -0.14 -14.67
N GLY A 182 -4.70 0.71 -15.56
CA GLY A 182 -5.00 0.67 -16.99
C GLY A 182 -4.54 -0.63 -17.65
N ALA A 183 -3.37 -1.14 -17.27
CA ALA A 183 -2.87 -2.42 -17.76
C ALA A 183 -3.74 -3.59 -17.27
N LEU A 184 -4.15 -3.60 -16.00
CA LEU A 184 -5.06 -4.59 -15.43
C LEU A 184 -6.42 -4.60 -16.15
N LEU A 185 -7.00 -3.42 -16.37
CA LEU A 185 -8.27 -3.28 -17.08
C LEU A 185 -8.14 -3.77 -18.53
N ALA A 186 -7.07 -3.39 -19.23
CA ALA A 186 -6.83 -3.83 -20.61
C ALA A 186 -6.72 -5.37 -20.71
N ALA A 187 -6.02 -6.00 -19.76
CA ALA A 187 -5.91 -7.46 -19.70
C ALA A 187 -7.27 -8.13 -19.41
N HIS A 188 -8.05 -7.59 -18.48
CA HIS A 188 -9.39 -8.10 -18.18
C HIS A 188 -10.34 -7.97 -19.38
N LEU A 189 -10.33 -6.84 -20.10
CA LEU A 189 -11.17 -6.67 -21.28
C LEU A 189 -10.77 -7.58 -22.44
N ALA A 190 -9.51 -8.02 -22.50
CA ALA A 190 -9.04 -8.97 -23.49
C ALA A 190 -9.49 -10.42 -23.21
N ASP A 191 -9.64 -10.79 -21.93
CA ASP A 191 -10.13 -12.09 -21.49
C ASP A 191 -10.97 -11.96 -20.19
N PRO A 192 -12.26 -11.60 -20.30
CA PRO A 192 -13.10 -11.34 -19.12
C PRO A 192 -13.39 -12.58 -18.26
N ASP A 193 -13.22 -13.77 -18.84
CA ASP A 193 -13.46 -15.06 -18.19
C ASP A 193 -12.18 -15.64 -17.55
N HIS A 194 -11.05 -14.92 -17.59
CA HIS A 194 -9.78 -15.34 -16.98
C HIS A 194 -9.95 -15.60 -15.48
N ILE A 195 -9.43 -16.74 -15.01
CA ILE A 195 -9.45 -17.14 -13.60
C ILE A 195 -8.02 -17.15 -13.06
N GLY A 196 -7.81 -16.45 -11.95
CA GLY A 196 -6.52 -16.40 -11.25
C GLY A 196 -5.91 -15.00 -11.32
N VAL A 197 -4.58 -14.92 -11.18
CA VAL A 197 -3.87 -13.64 -11.19
C VAL A 197 -4.02 -12.98 -12.55
N ASN A 198 -4.44 -11.71 -12.58
CA ASN A 198 -4.55 -10.93 -13.80
C ASN A 198 -3.20 -10.93 -14.55
N PRO A 199 -3.15 -11.22 -15.87
CA PRO A 199 -1.89 -11.33 -16.62
C PRO A 199 -1.04 -10.06 -16.63
N ALA A 200 -1.62 -8.90 -16.31
CA ALA A 200 -0.94 -7.61 -16.22
C ALA A 200 -0.62 -7.15 -14.79
N PHE A 201 -0.80 -8.01 -13.78
CA PHE A 201 -0.43 -7.73 -12.40
C PHE A 201 1.09 -7.59 -12.24
#